data_AF-A0A0B8WYA7-F1
#
_entry.id   AF-A0A0B8WYA7-F1
#
_cell.length_a   1.000
_cell.length_b   1.000
_cell.length_c   1.000
_cell.angle_alpha   90.00
_cell.angle_beta   90.00
_cell.angle_gamma   90.00
#
_symmetry.space_group_name_H-M   'P 1'
#
loop_
_entity.id
_entity.type
_entity.pdbx_description
1 polymer ?
#
loop_
_entity_poly.entity_id
_entity_poly.type
_entity_poly.pdbx_seq_one_letter_code
_entity_poly.pdbx_strand_id
1 'polypeptide(L)'
;MSFWFLLQVLVNLILLAGVVGLWVRLNRPPKDDPRLSKGLQLLQSKIAVLEDLSDRTETQVNQLTALLEQKVKDIQTKIQASDKQLAKIEQSMQKSLEVAKIFQDRIPHNEILERKNTIKYVKAARLAHQGHSIDDIAAQVPELSRGEIEFIANVNRDQLMFCEDSLPEWAQGEVEDETSSSLSDVDNMSFMNPLQRDSAHDMSNVFEVPKSDNEALKKLGEAFKAACVEVAEKETAAQQTANNVSALFNVTQNIAQTFLSEKRTPVAPTAASKPQAVVTPAPAPTATTGGKKDNVIRPVEFRRLDMTKDLG
;
A
#
# COMPACT_ATOMS: atom_id res chain seq x y z
N MET A 1 35.84 -24.11 98.37
CA MET A 1 34.91 -23.15 97.74
C MET A 1 35.17 -22.91 96.24
N SER A 2 36.29 -23.36 95.65
CA SER A 2 36.63 -22.94 94.27
C SER A 2 36.32 -23.93 93.15
N PHE A 3 36.25 -25.24 93.42
CA PHE A 3 36.02 -26.24 92.36
C PHE A 3 34.57 -26.27 91.85
N TRP A 4 33.60 -26.18 92.77
CA TRP A 4 32.17 -26.24 92.44
C TRP A 4 31.74 -25.06 91.56
N PHE A 5 32.24 -23.85 91.87
CA PHE A 5 32.00 -22.66 91.07
C PHE A 5 32.58 -22.78 89.65
N LEU A 6 33.79 -23.35 89.51
CA LEU A 6 34.42 -23.55 88.20
C LEU A 6 33.64 -24.56 87.35
N LEU A 7 33.12 -25.63 87.96
CA LEU A 7 32.24 -26.59 87.29
C LEU A 7 30.93 -25.94 86.82
N GLN A 8 30.32 -25.08 87.65
CA GLN A 8 29.11 -24.35 87.29
C GLN A 8 29.33 -23.38 86.12
N VAL A 9 30.46 -22.67 86.10
CA VAL A 9 30.84 -21.78 84.98
C VAL A 9 31.03 -22.58 83.70
N LEU A 10 31.70 -23.75 83.76
CA LEU A 10 31.90 -24.62 82.60
C LEU A 10 30.58 -25.13 82.03
N VAL A 11 29.66 -25.59 82.88
CA VAL A 11 28.32 -26.05 82.45
C VAL A 11 27.52 -24.92 81.81
N ASN A 12 27.54 -23.72 82.40
CA ASN A 12 26.87 -22.55 81.81
C ASN A 12 27.44 -22.18 80.44
N LEU A 13 28.75 -22.31 80.24
CA LEU A 13 29.41 -22.00 78.96
C LEU A 13 29.02 -23.01 77.88
N ILE A 14 28.90 -24.30 78.23
CA ILE A 14 28.40 -25.35 77.33
C ILE A 14 26.93 -25.11 76.98
N LEU A 15 26.09 -24.77 77.96
CA LEU A 15 24.68 -24.44 77.72
C LEU A 15 24.54 -23.23 76.81
N LEU A 16 25.32 -22.17 77.05
CA LEU A 16 25.30 -20.96 76.23
C LEU A 16 25.77 -21.26 74.80
N ALA A 17 26.82 -22.05 74.63
CA ALA A 17 27.28 -22.51 73.31
C ALA A 17 26.20 -23.36 72.61
N GLY A 18 25.50 -24.23 73.34
CA GLY A 18 24.38 -25.02 72.83
C GLY A 18 23.20 -24.16 72.37
N VAL A 19 22.82 -23.15 73.16
CA VAL A 19 21.74 -22.21 72.82
C VAL A 19 22.11 -21.36 71.61
N VAL A 20 23.34 -20.84 71.54
CA VAL A 20 23.83 -20.10 70.36
C VAL A 20 23.87 -21.01 69.13
N GLY A 21 24.30 -22.26 69.30
CA GLY A 21 24.31 -23.25 68.23
C GLY A 21 22.90 -23.57 67.70
N LEU A 22 21.92 -23.74 68.59
CA LEU A 22 20.52 -23.92 68.20
C LEU A 22 19.95 -22.66 67.54
N TRP A 23 20.26 -21.47 68.06
CA TRP A 23 19.80 -20.21 67.46
C TRP A 23 20.35 -20.08 66.04
N VAL A 24 21.65 -20.24 65.83
CA VAL A 24 22.26 -20.17 64.48
C VAL A 24 21.67 -21.23 63.55
N ARG A 25 21.30 -22.40 64.07
CA ARG A 25 20.66 -23.46 63.28
C ARG A 25 19.21 -23.15 62.94
N LEU A 26 18.44 -22.51 63.83
CA LEU A 26 17.06 -22.10 63.59
C LEU A 26 16.96 -20.86 62.68
N ASN A 27 17.92 -19.93 62.81
CA ASN A 27 17.99 -18.72 61.99
C ASN A 27 18.70 -18.94 60.65
N ARG A 28 19.16 -20.16 60.34
CA ARG A 28 19.60 -20.45 58.98
C ARG A 28 18.36 -20.40 58.09
N PRO A 29 18.25 -19.43 57.16
CA PRO A 29 17.12 -19.37 56.27
C PRO A 29 16.99 -20.72 55.59
N PRO A 30 15.77 -21.30 55.53
CA PRO A 30 15.54 -22.56 54.83
C PRO A 30 16.17 -22.40 53.44
N LYS A 31 17.05 -23.33 53.07
CA LYS A 31 17.68 -23.31 51.76
C LYS A 31 16.55 -23.44 50.75
N ASP A 32 16.13 -22.31 50.19
CA ASP A 32 15.05 -22.27 49.21
C ASP A 32 15.36 -23.29 48.12
N ASP A 33 14.39 -24.17 47.87
CA ASP A 33 14.59 -25.23 46.91
C ASP A 33 15.02 -24.61 45.57
N PRO A 34 16.14 -25.04 44.97
CA PRO A 34 16.69 -24.43 43.77
C PRO A 34 15.72 -24.51 42.58
N ARG A 35 14.68 -25.36 42.66
CA ARG A 35 13.60 -25.45 41.68
C ARG A 35 12.59 -24.31 41.79
N LEU A 36 12.29 -23.85 43.02
CA LEU A 36 11.34 -22.78 43.26
C LEU A 36 11.95 -21.41 42.94
N SER A 37 13.24 -21.23 43.28
CA SER A 37 14.01 -20.04 42.89
C SER A 37 14.11 -19.89 41.35
N LYS A 38 14.40 -20.98 40.62
CA LYS A 38 14.40 -20.97 39.14
C LYS A 38 13.01 -20.72 38.55
N GLY A 39 11.96 -21.26 39.15
CA GLY A 39 10.57 -21.01 38.74
C GLY A 39 10.19 -19.54 38.88
N LEU A 40 10.57 -18.92 40.00
CA LEU A 40 10.32 -17.51 40.28
C LEU A 40 11.14 -16.59 39.35
N GLN A 41 12.40 -16.94 39.07
CA GLN A 41 13.22 -16.23 38.07
C GLN A 41 12.62 -16.29 36.66
N LEU A 42 12.09 -17.45 36.24
CA LEU A 42 11.43 -17.58 34.94
C LEU A 42 10.18 -16.70 34.86
N LEU A 43 9.36 -16.66 35.92
CA LEU A 43 8.18 -15.79 35.97
C LEU A 43 8.58 -14.31 35.93
N GLN A 44 9.59 -13.91 36.69
CA GLN A 44 10.08 -12.53 36.65
C GLN A 44 10.59 -12.15 35.25
N SER A 45 11.32 -13.05 34.57
CA SER A 45 11.73 -12.81 33.19
C SER A 45 10.55 -12.72 32.22
N LYS A 46 9.50 -13.54 32.43
CA LYS A 46 8.29 -13.49 31.59
C LYS A 46 7.48 -12.22 31.83
N ILE A 47 7.40 -11.75 33.07
CA ILE A 47 6.76 -10.48 33.40
C ILE A 47 7.53 -9.34 32.71
N ALA A 48 8.86 -9.32 32.82
CA ALA A 48 9.68 -8.31 32.15
C ALA A 48 9.53 -8.32 30.62
N VAL A 49 9.45 -9.51 29.99
CA VAL A 49 9.23 -9.61 28.54
C VAL A 49 7.81 -9.20 28.15
N LEU A 50 6.80 -9.52 28.96
CA LEU A 50 5.42 -9.08 28.69
C LEU A 50 5.24 -7.58 28.89
N GLU A 51 5.96 -6.99 29.84
CA GLU A 51 6.01 -5.55 30.06
C GLU A 51 6.66 -4.84 28.86
N ASP A 52 7.82 -5.31 28.38
CA ASP A 52 8.47 -4.77 27.18
C ASP A 52 7.60 -4.92 25.91
N LEU A 53 6.94 -6.08 25.74
CA LEU A 53 6.00 -6.26 24.63
C LEU A 53 4.76 -5.36 24.76
N SER A 54 4.29 -5.12 25.98
CA SER A 54 3.17 -4.21 26.25
C SER A 54 3.56 -2.78 25.89
N ASP A 55 4.71 -2.29 26.37
CA ASP A 55 5.23 -0.95 26.08
C ASP A 55 5.46 -0.75 24.57
N ARG A 56 6.01 -1.77 23.91
CA ARG A 56 6.19 -1.75 22.46
C ARG A 56 4.86 -1.73 21.70
N THR A 57 3.85 -2.44 22.19
CA THR A 57 2.52 -2.43 21.58
C THR A 57 1.86 -1.07 21.78
N GLU A 58 1.98 -0.47 22.96
CA GLU A 58 1.44 0.86 23.25
C GLU A 58 2.07 1.94 22.36
N THR A 59 3.41 1.91 22.21
CA THR A 59 4.10 2.83 21.29
C THR A 59 3.68 2.65 19.84
N GLN A 60 3.49 1.40 19.37
CA GLN A 60 3.00 1.14 18.02
C GLN A 60 1.56 1.62 17.80
N VAL A 61 0.67 1.43 18.78
CA VAL A 61 -0.71 1.93 18.72
C VAL A 61 -0.74 3.46 18.68
N ASN A 62 0.11 4.12 19.47
CA ASN A 62 0.23 5.57 19.45
C ASN A 62 0.75 6.09 18.10
N GLN A 63 1.76 5.43 17.51
CA GLN A 63 2.26 5.76 16.17
C GLN A 63 1.20 5.56 15.10
N LEU A 64 0.43 4.45 15.16
CA LEU A 64 -0.63 4.16 14.22
C LEU A 64 -1.76 5.19 14.33
N THR A 65 -2.14 5.56 15.55
CA THR A 65 -3.14 6.62 15.81
C THR A 65 -2.69 7.95 15.20
N ALA A 66 -1.43 8.35 15.42
CA ALA A 66 -0.88 9.58 14.85
C ALA A 66 -0.87 9.57 13.31
N LEU A 67 -0.51 8.44 12.70
CA LEU A 67 -0.53 8.28 11.24
C LEU A 67 -1.97 8.35 10.71
N LEU A 68 -2.92 7.73 11.40
CA LEU A 68 -4.33 7.76 11.03
C LEU A 68 -4.87 9.18 11.07
N GLU A 69 -4.60 9.94 12.14
CA GLU A 69 -4.97 11.36 12.24
C GLU A 69 -4.38 12.21 11.11
N GLN A 70 -3.12 11.97 10.76
CA GLN A 70 -2.47 12.64 9.63
C GLN A 70 -3.17 12.31 8.31
N LYS A 71 -3.50 11.03 8.06
CA LYS A 71 -4.19 10.61 6.84
C LYS A 71 -5.62 11.14 6.75
N VAL A 72 -6.32 11.28 7.88
CA VAL A 72 -7.63 11.93 7.92
C VAL A 72 -7.51 13.39 7.50
N LYS A 73 -6.51 14.13 8.00
CA LYS A 73 -6.25 15.53 7.59
C LYS A 73 -5.90 15.65 6.11
N ASP A 74 -5.08 14.74 5.57
CA ASP A 74 -4.73 14.71 4.15
C ASP A 74 -5.98 14.49 3.28
N ILE A 75 -6.83 13.53 3.65
CA ILE A 75 -8.09 13.23 2.94
C ILE A 75 -9.04 14.43 3.01
N GLN A 76 -9.20 15.04 4.19
CA GLN A 76 -10.04 16.23 4.36
C GLN A 76 -9.58 17.39 3.47
N THR A 77 -8.27 17.60 3.35
CA THR A 77 -7.70 18.63 2.47
C THR A 77 -7.98 18.33 0.99
N LYS A 78 -7.86 17.07 0.58
CA LYS A 78 -8.19 16.65 -0.80
C LYS A 78 -9.67 16.81 -1.11
N ILE A 79 -10.56 16.47 -0.18
CA ILE A 79 -12.01 16.68 -0.34
C ILE A 79 -12.30 18.18 -0.56
N GLN A 80 -11.76 19.06 0.28
CA GLN A 80 -11.95 20.51 0.10
C GLN A 80 -11.37 21.04 -1.22
N ALA A 81 -10.27 20.46 -1.71
CA ALA A 81 -9.71 20.83 -3.01
C ALA A 81 -10.62 20.40 -4.17
N SER A 82 -11.18 19.18 -4.10
CA SER A 82 -12.15 18.67 -5.08
C SER A 82 -13.44 19.50 -5.08
N ASP A 83 -13.97 19.88 -3.92
CA ASP A 83 -15.17 20.73 -3.81
C ASP A 83 -14.95 22.09 -4.50
N LYS A 84 -13.76 22.68 -4.33
CA LYS A 84 -13.39 23.92 -5.04
C LYS A 84 -13.29 23.74 -6.55
N GLN A 85 -12.87 22.57 -7.04
CA GLN A 85 -12.83 22.28 -8.47
C GLN A 85 -14.24 22.06 -9.03
N LEU A 86 -15.09 21.32 -8.32
CA LEU A 86 -16.50 21.16 -8.68
C LEU A 86 -17.22 22.50 -8.78
N ALA A 87 -17.01 23.40 -7.81
CA ALA A 87 -17.59 24.74 -7.86
C ALA A 87 -17.14 25.56 -9.09
N LYS A 88 -15.88 25.40 -9.52
CA LYS A 88 -15.38 26.06 -10.74
C LYS A 88 -16.00 25.45 -12.00
N ILE A 89 -16.15 24.13 -12.05
CA ILE A 89 -16.78 23.43 -13.17
C ILE A 89 -18.22 23.88 -13.29
N GLU A 90 -18.98 23.91 -12.20
CA GLU A 90 -20.37 24.37 -12.18
C GLU A 90 -20.49 25.81 -12.69
N GLN A 91 -19.60 26.70 -12.23
CA GLN A 91 -19.56 28.07 -12.72
C GLN A 91 -19.25 28.16 -14.22
N SER A 92 -18.31 27.34 -14.71
CA SER A 92 -17.97 27.30 -16.13
C SER A 92 -19.11 26.74 -16.99
N MET A 93 -19.78 25.70 -16.50
CA MET A 93 -20.93 25.08 -17.14
C MET A 93 -22.08 26.07 -17.25
N GLN A 94 -22.38 26.81 -16.18
CA GLN A 94 -23.42 27.83 -16.17
C GLN A 94 -23.14 28.93 -17.21
N LYS A 95 -21.90 29.41 -17.30
CA LYS A 95 -21.48 30.39 -18.33
C LYS A 95 -21.63 29.82 -19.73
N SER A 96 -21.23 28.57 -19.95
CA SER A 96 -21.38 27.91 -21.24
C SER A 96 -22.85 27.74 -21.63
N LEU A 97 -23.73 27.45 -20.68
CA LEU A 97 -25.18 27.39 -20.92
C LEU A 97 -25.76 28.76 -21.28
N GLU A 98 -25.32 29.83 -20.61
CA GLU A 98 -25.73 31.19 -20.98
C GLU A 98 -25.27 31.56 -22.39
N VAL A 99 -24.02 31.23 -22.74
CA VAL A 99 -23.48 31.44 -24.08
C VAL A 99 -24.24 30.61 -25.11
N ALA A 100 -24.50 29.33 -24.83
CA ALA A 100 -25.29 28.46 -25.71
C ALA A 100 -26.71 29.00 -25.92
N LYS A 101 -27.35 29.52 -24.87
CA LYS A 101 -28.66 30.17 -24.97
C LYS A 101 -28.62 31.40 -25.88
N ILE A 102 -27.59 32.24 -25.74
CA ILE A 102 -27.38 33.39 -26.63
C ILE A 102 -27.19 32.93 -28.09
N PHE A 103 -26.44 31.87 -28.34
CA PHE A 103 -26.23 31.37 -29.70
C PHE A 103 -27.48 30.70 -30.28
N GLN A 104 -28.26 29.99 -29.48
CA GLN A 104 -29.52 29.39 -29.91
C GLN A 104 -30.56 30.46 -30.27
N ASP A 105 -30.61 31.56 -29.53
CA ASP A 105 -31.55 32.67 -29.79
C ASP A 105 -31.12 33.55 -30.97
N ARG A 106 -29.82 33.64 -31.27
CA ARG A 106 -29.26 34.60 -32.22
C ARG A 106 -28.87 34.02 -33.57
N ILE A 107 -28.83 32.70 -33.71
CA ILE A 107 -28.63 32.04 -35.01
C ILE A 107 -30.01 31.74 -35.60
N PRO A 108 -30.49 32.48 -36.60
CA PRO A 108 -31.72 32.14 -37.30
C PRO A 108 -31.51 30.83 -38.08
N HIS A 109 -31.78 29.70 -37.43
CA HIS A 109 -31.62 28.37 -38.02
C HIS A 109 -32.42 28.21 -39.32
N ASN A 110 -33.56 28.89 -39.44
CA ASN A 110 -34.34 28.96 -40.68
C ASN A 110 -33.57 29.64 -41.81
N GLU A 111 -32.87 30.74 -41.52
CA GLU A 111 -32.11 31.47 -42.54
C GLU A 111 -30.88 30.67 -42.99
N ILE A 112 -30.22 29.93 -42.07
CA ILE A 112 -29.13 29.02 -42.45
C ILE A 112 -29.66 27.89 -43.33
N LEU A 113 -30.83 27.33 -43.03
CA LEU A 113 -31.42 26.25 -43.82
C LEU A 113 -31.83 26.76 -45.22
N GLU A 114 -32.41 27.95 -45.30
CA GLU A 114 -32.70 28.61 -46.58
C GLU A 114 -31.43 28.87 -47.38
N ARG A 115 -30.39 29.43 -46.75
CA ARG A 115 -29.07 29.64 -47.40
C ARG A 115 -28.50 28.31 -47.90
N LYS A 116 -28.47 27.26 -47.08
CA LYS A 116 -27.99 25.93 -47.50
C LYS A 116 -28.77 25.41 -48.71
N ASN A 117 -30.09 25.55 -48.73
CA ASN A 117 -30.89 25.17 -49.89
C ASN A 117 -30.53 26.01 -51.12
N THR A 118 -30.41 27.34 -50.99
CA THR A 118 -29.99 28.21 -52.10
C THR A 118 -28.62 27.83 -52.66
N ILE A 119 -27.64 27.48 -51.82
CA ILE A 119 -26.32 27.03 -52.30
C ILE A 119 -26.44 25.79 -53.18
N LYS A 120 -27.29 24.82 -52.82
CA LYS A 120 -27.50 23.60 -53.61
C LYS A 120 -28.01 23.92 -55.01
N TYR A 121 -29.01 24.80 -55.11
CA TYR A 121 -29.58 25.23 -56.39
C TYR A 121 -28.55 26.01 -57.22
N VAL A 122 -27.77 26.88 -56.60
CA VAL A 122 -26.69 27.64 -57.28
C VAL A 122 -25.59 26.70 -57.79
N LYS A 123 -25.18 25.72 -56.97
CA LYS A 123 -24.17 24.70 -57.35
C LYS A 123 -24.67 23.85 -58.53
N ALA A 124 -25.91 23.37 -58.46
CA ALA A 124 -26.52 22.62 -59.55
C ALA A 124 -26.61 23.44 -60.85
N ALA A 125 -26.96 24.74 -60.75
CA ALA A 125 -27.02 25.63 -61.89
C ALA A 125 -25.64 25.90 -62.52
N ARG A 126 -24.58 26.07 -61.70
CA ARG A 126 -23.20 26.18 -62.19
C ARG A 126 -22.76 24.92 -62.94
N LEU A 127 -22.99 23.74 -62.36
CA LEU A 127 -22.62 22.46 -62.99
C LEU A 127 -23.39 22.23 -64.31
N ALA A 128 -24.69 22.58 -64.32
CA ALA A 128 -25.50 22.52 -65.53
C ALA A 128 -24.97 23.42 -66.66
N HIS A 129 -24.58 24.65 -66.33
CA HIS A 129 -24.03 25.59 -67.31
C HIS A 129 -22.66 25.17 -67.84
N GLN A 130 -21.85 24.50 -67.00
CA GLN A 130 -20.59 23.86 -67.41
C GLN A 130 -20.81 22.65 -68.35
N GLY A 131 -22.06 22.22 -68.55
CA GLY A 131 -22.42 21.14 -69.47
C GLY A 131 -22.35 19.74 -68.85
N HIS A 132 -22.34 19.61 -67.52
CA HIS A 132 -22.40 18.32 -66.86
C HIS A 132 -23.72 17.59 -67.13
N SER A 133 -23.67 16.25 -67.19
CA SER A 133 -24.87 15.44 -67.40
C SER A 133 -25.76 15.47 -66.15
N ILE A 134 -27.07 15.24 -66.33
CA ILE A 134 -28.04 15.22 -65.22
C ILE A 134 -27.65 14.20 -64.14
N ASP A 135 -27.11 13.04 -64.56
CA ASP A 135 -26.67 11.99 -63.63
C ASP A 135 -25.40 12.41 -62.86
N ASP A 136 -24.47 13.14 -63.49
CA ASP A 136 -23.27 13.67 -62.81
C ASP A 136 -23.63 14.76 -61.78
N ILE A 137 -24.58 15.64 -62.12
CA ILE A 137 -25.07 16.67 -61.20
C ILE A 137 -25.79 16.02 -60.01
N ALA A 138 -26.58 14.97 -60.24
CA ALA A 138 -27.24 14.22 -59.17
C ALA A 138 -26.24 13.50 -58.25
N ALA A 139 -25.10 13.05 -58.77
CA ALA A 139 -24.03 12.48 -57.97
C ALA A 139 -23.32 13.54 -57.09
N GLN A 140 -23.15 14.77 -57.61
CA GLN A 140 -22.48 15.86 -56.89
C GLN A 140 -23.40 16.65 -55.95
N VAL A 141 -24.70 16.65 -56.19
CA VAL A 141 -25.72 17.32 -55.35
C VAL A 141 -26.87 16.35 -55.07
N PRO A 142 -26.66 15.34 -54.20
CA PRO A 142 -27.64 14.27 -53.96
C PRO A 142 -28.91 14.74 -53.24
N GLU A 143 -28.92 15.97 -52.74
CA GLU A 143 -30.04 16.54 -51.98
C GLU A 143 -31.16 17.10 -52.87
N LEU A 144 -30.91 17.30 -54.16
CA LEU A 144 -31.90 17.77 -55.13
C LEU A 144 -32.58 16.57 -55.80
N SER A 145 -33.90 16.67 -56.03
CA SER A 145 -34.60 15.63 -56.78
C SER A 145 -34.21 15.66 -58.25
N ARG A 146 -34.22 14.50 -58.91
CA ARG A 146 -33.86 14.37 -60.33
C ARG A 146 -34.65 15.33 -61.24
N GLY A 147 -35.93 15.55 -60.94
CA GLY A 147 -36.79 16.48 -61.69
C GLY A 147 -36.40 17.95 -61.52
N GLU A 148 -35.95 18.35 -60.32
CA GLU A 148 -35.41 19.71 -60.11
C GLU A 148 -34.10 19.91 -60.86
N ILE A 149 -33.22 18.90 -60.86
CA ILE A 149 -31.96 18.94 -61.59
C ILE A 149 -32.22 19.06 -63.10
N GLU A 150 -33.16 18.29 -63.64
CA GLU A 150 -33.57 18.39 -65.06
C GLU A 150 -34.09 19.78 -65.41
N PHE A 151 -34.90 20.38 -64.53
CA PHE A 151 -35.39 21.74 -64.72
C PHE A 151 -34.25 22.76 -64.70
N ILE A 152 -33.38 22.71 -63.69
CA ILE A 152 -32.23 23.61 -63.56
C ILE A 152 -31.29 23.47 -64.77
N ALA A 153 -31.05 22.23 -65.21
CA ALA A 153 -30.23 21.93 -66.37
C ALA A 153 -30.82 22.52 -67.64
N ASN A 154 -32.12 22.37 -67.89
CA ASN A 154 -32.78 22.94 -69.06
C ASN A 154 -32.79 24.48 -69.07
N VAL A 155 -33.00 25.10 -67.90
CA VAL A 155 -33.11 26.56 -67.79
C VAL A 155 -31.75 27.25 -67.86
N ASN A 156 -30.68 26.66 -67.32
CA ASN A 156 -29.35 27.29 -67.24
C ASN A 156 -28.34 26.78 -68.28
N ARG A 157 -28.76 25.92 -69.22
CA ARG A 157 -27.88 25.31 -70.23
C ARG A 157 -27.20 26.34 -71.12
N ASP A 158 -27.98 27.28 -71.63
CA ASP A 158 -27.52 28.23 -72.65
C ASP A 158 -27.08 29.56 -72.02
N GLN A 159 -27.70 29.95 -70.89
CA GLN A 159 -27.41 31.18 -70.18
C GLN A 159 -27.67 30.99 -68.69
N LEU A 160 -26.66 31.27 -67.85
CA LEU A 160 -26.81 31.28 -66.40
C LEU A 160 -27.80 32.40 -66.01
N MET A 161 -28.87 32.06 -65.28
CA MET A 161 -29.92 33.03 -64.91
C MET A 161 -29.46 34.07 -63.89
N PHE A 162 -28.29 33.87 -63.27
CA PHE A 162 -27.69 34.78 -62.29
C PHE A 162 -26.26 35.12 -62.68
N CYS A 163 -25.80 36.31 -62.27
CA CYS A 163 -24.40 36.71 -62.43
C CYS A 163 -23.58 36.15 -61.28
N GLU A 164 -22.48 35.46 -61.58
CA GLU A 164 -21.63 34.85 -60.54
C GLU A 164 -21.04 35.91 -59.59
N ASP A 165 -20.71 37.09 -60.12
CA ASP A 165 -20.16 38.21 -59.36
C ASP A 165 -21.19 38.87 -58.41
N SER A 166 -22.49 38.65 -58.64
CA SER A 166 -23.56 39.25 -57.84
C SER A 166 -24.01 38.33 -56.69
N LEU A 167 -23.46 37.13 -56.58
CA LEU A 167 -23.79 36.21 -55.49
C LEU A 167 -23.11 36.69 -54.20
N PRO A 168 -23.79 36.61 -53.04
CA PRO A 168 -23.15 36.84 -51.75
C PRO A 168 -21.98 35.87 -51.52
N GLU A 169 -20.96 36.29 -50.75
CA GLU A 169 -19.74 35.50 -50.49
C GLU A 169 -20.01 34.08 -49.97
N TRP A 170 -21.06 33.89 -49.16
CA TRP A 170 -21.45 32.56 -48.65
C TRP A 170 -21.93 31.58 -49.73
N ALA A 171 -22.38 32.07 -50.89
CA ALA A 171 -22.78 31.25 -52.04
C ALA A 171 -21.65 31.07 -53.06
N GLN A 172 -20.57 31.85 -52.93
CA GLN A 172 -19.40 31.75 -53.81
C GLN A 172 -18.45 30.64 -53.37
N GLY A 173 -18.37 30.35 -52.06
CA GLY A 173 -17.55 29.25 -51.54
C GLY A 173 -17.99 27.90 -52.13
N GLU A 174 -17.03 27.13 -52.63
CA GLU A 174 -17.27 25.72 -52.89
C GLU A 174 -17.70 25.09 -51.57
N VAL A 175 -18.85 24.42 -51.57
CA VAL A 175 -19.27 23.58 -50.45
C VAL A 175 -18.27 22.42 -50.41
N GLU A 176 -17.11 22.67 -49.82
CA GLU A 176 -16.26 21.60 -49.30
C GLU A 176 -17.13 20.85 -48.31
N ASP A 177 -17.41 19.58 -48.60
CA ASP A 177 -18.27 18.74 -47.81
C ASP A 177 -17.80 18.75 -46.34
N GLU A 178 -18.49 19.52 -45.51
CA GLU A 178 -18.29 19.57 -44.05
C GLU A 178 -18.65 18.25 -43.34
N THR A 179 -18.79 17.14 -44.08
CA THR A 179 -18.89 15.80 -43.49
C THR A 179 -17.56 15.27 -42.96
N SER A 180 -16.46 16.03 -43.08
CA SER A 180 -15.14 15.66 -42.57
C SER A 180 -14.45 16.71 -41.69
N SER A 181 -15.18 17.70 -41.16
CA SER A 181 -14.69 18.56 -40.08
C SER A 181 -14.65 17.80 -38.75
N SER A 182 -13.70 16.86 -38.68
CA SER A 182 -12.65 16.82 -37.66
C SER A 182 -13.02 17.58 -36.38
N LEU A 183 -13.78 16.92 -35.51
CA LEU A 183 -13.92 17.30 -34.09
C LEU A 183 -12.58 17.24 -33.31
N SER A 184 -11.45 17.00 -34.00
CA SER A 184 -10.11 16.99 -33.44
C SER A 184 -9.42 18.36 -33.36
N ASP A 185 -10.01 19.44 -33.89
CA ASP A 185 -9.36 20.77 -33.89
C ASP A 185 -9.95 21.78 -32.88
N VAL A 186 -10.86 21.34 -32.01
CA VAL A 186 -11.44 22.18 -30.94
C VAL A 186 -10.46 22.38 -29.76
N ASP A 187 -9.33 21.68 -29.73
CA ASP A 187 -8.27 21.88 -28.74
C ASP A 187 -7.35 23.09 -29.04
N ASN A 188 -7.53 23.80 -30.16
CA ASN A 188 -6.62 24.90 -30.56
C ASN A 188 -7.25 26.29 -30.70
N MET A 189 -8.49 26.50 -30.24
CA MET A 189 -8.97 27.88 -30.06
C MET A 189 -8.46 28.45 -28.74
N SER A 190 -7.26 29.02 -28.84
CA SER A 190 -6.68 29.97 -27.89
C SER A 190 -7.63 31.16 -27.69
N PHE A 191 -8.50 31.02 -26.69
CA PHE A 191 -9.33 32.10 -26.16
C PHE A 191 -8.41 33.07 -25.40
N MET A 192 -7.79 34.00 -26.13
CA MET A 192 -7.17 35.20 -25.57
C MET A 192 -8.22 35.95 -24.71
N ASN A 193 -8.01 36.37 -23.47
CA ASN A 193 -6.82 36.48 -22.61
C ASN A 193 -7.26 36.12 -21.17
N PRO A 194 -6.58 35.22 -20.46
CA PRO A 194 -6.68 35.22 -19.01
C PRO A 194 -5.84 36.38 -18.48
N LEU A 195 -6.44 37.17 -17.58
CA LEU A 195 -5.74 38.04 -16.64
C LEU A 195 -4.41 37.40 -16.23
N GLN A 196 -3.33 38.16 -16.44
CA GLN A 196 -1.97 37.87 -15.99
C GLN A 196 -2.00 37.18 -14.63
N ARG A 197 -1.85 35.85 -14.67
CA ARG A 197 -1.58 35.06 -13.48
C ARG A 197 -0.07 34.93 -13.45
N ASP A 198 0.55 35.76 -12.62
CA ASP A 198 1.94 35.61 -12.25
C ASP A 198 2.22 34.15 -11.86
N SER A 199 3.37 33.65 -12.30
CA SER A 199 3.92 32.29 -12.17
C SER A 199 3.34 31.24 -13.12
N ALA A 200 3.99 31.12 -14.28
CA ALA A 200 4.03 29.90 -15.07
C ALA A 200 4.70 28.79 -14.23
N HIS A 201 3.93 28.13 -13.38
CA HIS A 201 4.32 26.83 -12.85
C HIS A 201 4.01 25.78 -13.91
N ASP A 202 5.08 25.14 -14.37
CA ASP A 202 5.15 24.06 -15.33
C ASP A 202 4.20 22.91 -14.94
N MET A 203 2.98 22.93 -15.51
CA MET A 203 1.90 21.96 -15.24
C MET A 203 2.15 20.59 -15.88
N SER A 204 3.20 20.45 -16.70
CA SER A 204 3.58 19.18 -17.32
C SER A 204 4.02 18.12 -16.28
N ASN A 205 4.49 18.56 -15.11
CA ASN A 205 4.95 17.68 -14.04
C ASN A 205 3.87 17.32 -13.01
N VAL A 206 2.65 17.89 -13.09
CA VAL A 206 1.57 17.64 -12.11
C VAL A 206 0.92 16.25 -12.30
N PHE A 207 1.04 15.67 -13.50
CA PHE A 207 0.54 14.34 -13.82
C PHE A 207 1.64 13.30 -14.06
N GLU A 208 2.92 13.66 -13.90
CA GLU A 208 3.95 12.63 -13.76
C GLU A 208 3.67 11.89 -12.46
N VAL A 209 3.19 10.65 -12.59
CA VAL A 209 3.14 9.67 -11.49
C VAL A 209 4.46 9.80 -10.76
N PRO A 210 4.49 10.20 -9.47
CA PRO A 210 5.72 10.44 -8.74
C PRO A 210 6.63 9.25 -8.98
N LYS A 211 7.68 9.45 -9.79
CA LYS A 211 8.67 8.42 -10.05
C LYS A 211 9.27 8.19 -8.69
N SER A 212 8.84 7.11 -8.03
CA SER A 212 9.34 6.69 -6.74
C SER A 212 10.86 6.77 -6.85
N ASP A 213 11.48 7.69 -6.11
CA ASP A 213 12.92 7.97 -6.20
C ASP A 213 13.67 6.65 -6.02
N ASN A 214 14.00 5.99 -7.13
CA ASN A 214 14.64 4.68 -7.13
C ASN A 214 16.01 4.77 -6.44
N GLU A 215 16.58 5.97 -6.40
CA GLU A 215 17.80 6.29 -5.67
C GLU A 215 17.58 6.35 -4.15
N ALA A 216 16.46 6.90 -3.68
CA ALA A 216 16.11 6.89 -2.26
C ALA A 216 15.79 5.46 -1.78
N LEU A 217 15.08 4.68 -2.60
CA LEU A 217 14.82 3.26 -2.32
C LEU A 217 16.11 2.42 -2.35
N LYS A 218 17.06 2.72 -3.24
CA LYS A 218 18.39 2.09 -3.23
C LYS A 218 19.17 2.43 -1.97
N LYS A 219 19.22 3.71 -1.56
CA LYS A 219 19.88 4.12 -0.31
C LYS A 219 19.24 3.49 0.92
N LEU A 220 17.90 3.39 0.95
CA LEU A 220 17.18 2.70 2.01
C LEU A 220 17.50 1.19 2.03
N GLY A 221 17.58 0.56 0.85
CA GLY A 221 17.95 -0.85 0.71
C GLY A 221 19.40 -1.13 1.13
N GLU A 222 20.34 -0.24 0.79
CA GLU A 222 21.74 -0.33 1.23
C GLU A 222 21.87 -0.11 2.74
N ALA A 223 21.17 0.88 3.30
CA ALA A 223 21.13 1.11 4.75
C ALA A 223 20.53 -0.09 5.51
N PHE A 224 19.45 -0.68 4.98
CA PHE A 224 18.86 -1.89 5.56
C PHE A 224 19.83 -3.08 5.49
N LYS A 225 20.50 -3.28 4.36
CA LYS A 225 21.48 -4.36 4.20
C LYS A 225 22.67 -4.17 5.15
N ALA A 226 23.15 -2.94 5.34
CA ALA A 226 24.19 -2.61 6.30
C ALA A 226 23.74 -2.91 7.75
N ALA A 227 22.51 -2.53 8.11
CA ALA A 227 21.94 -2.82 9.43
C ALA A 227 21.79 -4.34 9.68
N CYS A 228 21.39 -5.12 8.67
CA CYS A 228 21.34 -6.57 8.79
C CYS A 228 22.72 -7.21 9.02
N VAL A 229 23.76 -6.70 8.36
CA VAL A 229 25.14 -7.17 8.57
C VAL A 229 25.60 -6.82 9.98
N GLU A 230 25.33 -5.59 10.45
CA GLU A 230 25.70 -5.16 11.80
C GLU A 230 25.00 -6.01 12.88
N VAL A 231 23.72 -6.35 12.69
CA VAL A 231 22.99 -7.24 13.62
C VAL A 231 23.58 -8.65 13.60
N ALA A 232 23.90 -9.21 12.43
CA ALA A 232 24.53 -10.51 12.33
C ALA A 232 25.94 -10.55 12.98
N GLU A 233 26.72 -9.47 12.84
CA GLU A 233 28.01 -9.32 13.51
C GLU A 233 27.85 -9.21 15.04
N LYS A 234 26.85 -8.46 15.52
CA LYS A 234 26.54 -8.39 16.96
C LYS A 234 26.05 -9.73 17.51
N GLU A 235 25.26 -10.46 16.74
CA GLU A 235 24.75 -11.77 17.14
C GLU A 235 25.88 -12.81 17.20
N THR A 236 26.80 -12.81 16.22
CA THR A 236 27.98 -13.68 16.25
C THR A 236 28.95 -13.30 17.37
N ALA A 237 29.13 -12.01 17.67
CA ALA A 237 29.91 -11.56 18.82
C ALA A 237 29.26 -11.93 20.16
N ALA A 238 27.93 -11.81 20.27
CA ALA A 238 27.15 -12.26 21.43
C ALA A 238 27.24 -13.78 21.61
N GLN A 239 27.24 -14.54 20.51
CA GLN A 239 27.35 -15.99 20.56
C GLN A 239 28.76 -16.45 20.89
N GLN A 240 29.80 -15.76 20.41
CA GLN A 240 31.19 -16.00 20.83
C GLN A 240 31.39 -15.69 22.31
N THR A 241 30.82 -14.58 22.83
CA THR A 241 30.88 -14.27 24.27
C THR A 241 30.11 -15.29 25.09
N ALA A 242 28.93 -15.74 24.65
CA ALA A 242 28.19 -16.83 25.31
C ALA A 242 28.99 -18.15 25.32
N ASN A 243 29.67 -18.49 24.23
CA ASN A 243 30.54 -19.67 24.15
C ASN A 243 31.74 -19.54 25.11
N ASN A 244 32.36 -18.36 25.20
CA ASN A 244 33.47 -18.10 26.12
C ASN A 244 33.03 -18.19 27.60
N VAL A 245 31.85 -17.65 27.94
CA VAL A 245 31.29 -17.75 29.29
C VAL A 245 30.94 -19.21 29.64
N SER A 246 30.38 -19.96 28.68
CA SER A 246 30.07 -21.38 28.85
C SER A 246 31.34 -22.21 29.05
N ALA A 247 32.41 -21.91 28.31
CA ALA A 247 33.73 -22.54 28.50
C ALA A 247 34.31 -22.24 29.89
N LEU A 248 34.24 -20.99 30.35
CA LEU A 248 34.72 -20.57 31.67
C LEU A 248 33.91 -21.21 32.81
N PHE A 249 32.60 -21.36 32.62
CA PHE A 249 31.73 -22.05 33.56
C PHE A 249 32.04 -23.55 33.66
N ASN A 250 32.29 -24.22 32.53
CA ASN A 250 32.71 -25.63 32.50
C ASN A 250 34.08 -25.85 33.15
N VAL A 251 35.04 -24.94 32.94
CA VAL A 251 36.35 -24.99 33.62
C VAL A 251 36.18 -24.83 35.13
N THR A 252 35.33 -23.90 35.56
CA THR A 252 35.06 -23.67 36.99
C THR A 252 34.36 -24.87 37.63
N GLN A 253 33.42 -25.51 36.94
CA GLN A 253 32.76 -26.73 37.41
C GLN A 253 33.74 -27.90 37.52
N ASN A 254 34.63 -28.08 36.53
CA ASN A 254 35.65 -29.13 36.59
C ASN A 254 36.63 -28.90 37.75
N ILE A 255 37.11 -27.68 37.97
CA ILE A 255 37.98 -27.34 39.11
C ILE A 255 37.29 -27.64 40.44
N ALA A 256 36.01 -27.26 40.59
CA ALA A 256 35.25 -27.55 41.81
C ALA A 256 35.06 -29.06 42.03
N GLN A 257 34.86 -29.85 40.98
CA GLN A 257 34.78 -31.31 41.09
C GLN A 257 36.14 -31.95 41.41
N THR A 258 37.24 -31.44 40.88
CA THR A 258 38.60 -31.92 41.22
C THR A 258 38.96 -31.61 42.68
N PHE A 259 38.57 -30.44 43.20
CA PHE A 259 38.81 -30.09 44.61
C PHE A 259 37.91 -30.82 45.61
N LEU A 260 36.73 -31.30 45.20
CA LEU A 260 35.81 -32.05 46.06
C LEU A 260 36.04 -33.57 46.02
N SER A 261 36.81 -34.08 45.07
CA SER A 261 37.08 -35.52 44.91
C SER A 261 38.38 -36.01 45.57
N GLU A 262 39.18 -35.11 46.16
CA GLU A 262 40.37 -35.47 46.93
C GLU A 262 40.03 -35.85 48.38
N LYS A 263 39.27 -36.94 48.56
CA LYS A 263 39.13 -37.62 49.86
C LYS A 263 39.23 -39.13 49.70
N ARG A 264 40.37 -39.63 50.18
CA ARG A 264 40.82 -41.02 50.43
C ARG A 264 39.79 -42.15 50.28
N THR A 265 40.22 -43.18 49.54
CA THR A 265 39.84 -44.60 49.61
C THR A 265 39.77 -45.13 51.06
N PRO A 266 38.86 -46.09 51.36
CA PRO A 266 39.26 -47.50 51.30
C PRO A 266 38.20 -48.49 50.75
N VAL A 267 38.71 -49.44 49.94
CA VAL A 267 38.45 -50.90 49.85
C VAL A 267 37.00 -51.44 49.74
N ALA A 268 36.76 -52.19 48.65
CA ALA A 268 35.61 -53.06 48.31
C ALA A 268 35.63 -54.40 49.14
N PRO A 269 34.76 -55.46 48.99
CA PRO A 269 34.16 -55.95 47.72
C PRO A 269 32.77 -56.67 47.77
N THR A 270 32.26 -57.02 46.56
CA THR A 270 31.33 -58.15 46.19
C THR A 270 29.86 -58.07 46.66
N ALA A 271 28.80 -58.47 45.93
CA ALA A 271 28.58 -59.37 44.78
C ALA A 271 27.23 -59.02 44.06
N ALA A 272 27.16 -59.04 42.72
CA ALA A 272 26.52 -60.05 41.85
C ALA A 272 24.98 -60.24 41.94
N SER A 273 24.23 -59.88 40.87
CA SER A 273 23.20 -60.74 40.22
C SER A 273 22.60 -60.16 38.91
N LYS A 274 23.03 -60.74 37.79
CA LYS A 274 22.37 -61.19 36.52
C LYS A 274 21.19 -60.45 35.79
N PRO A 275 21.02 -60.73 34.46
CA PRO A 275 20.34 -59.90 33.46
C PRO A 275 19.02 -60.48 32.89
N GLN A 276 18.23 -59.66 32.17
CA GLN A 276 17.20 -60.08 31.18
C GLN A 276 16.98 -58.94 30.15
N ALA A 277 17.36 -59.16 28.88
CA ALA A 277 16.50 -59.48 27.71
C ALA A 277 15.70 -58.24 27.19
N VAL A 278 16.15 -57.55 26.13
CA VAL A 278 15.84 -57.78 24.70
C VAL A 278 14.35 -58.00 24.43
N VAL A 279 13.64 -57.00 23.88
CA VAL A 279 12.69 -57.11 22.75
C VAL A 279 12.40 -55.69 22.18
N THR A 280 12.75 -55.49 20.91
CA THR A 280 11.99 -54.69 19.91
C THR A 280 11.46 -55.72 18.88
N PRO A 281 10.29 -55.56 18.23
CA PRO A 281 10.00 -54.44 17.31
C PRO A 281 8.51 -53.98 17.21
N ALA A 282 8.30 -52.92 16.42
CA ALA A 282 7.04 -52.31 15.92
C ALA A 282 6.09 -53.31 15.17
N PRO A 283 4.84 -52.99 14.70
CA PRO A 283 4.26 -51.70 14.30
C PRO A 283 2.75 -51.45 14.66
N ALA A 284 2.21 -50.36 14.11
CA ALA A 284 0.90 -49.69 14.33
C ALA A 284 -0.38 -50.54 14.25
N PRO A 285 -1.53 -49.98 14.72
CA PRO A 285 -2.50 -49.45 13.75
C PRO A 285 -3.14 -48.09 14.10
N THR A 286 -3.52 -47.42 13.00
CA THR A 286 -4.46 -46.30 12.78
C THR A 286 -5.72 -46.25 13.65
N ALA A 287 -6.08 -45.05 14.15
CA ALA A 287 -7.32 -44.32 13.84
C ALA A 287 -7.56 -43.09 14.75
N THR A 288 -7.66 -41.90 14.12
CA THR A 288 -8.65 -40.80 14.34
C THR A 288 -8.89 -40.34 15.80
N THR A 289 -8.66 -39.09 16.23
CA THR A 289 -9.28 -37.83 15.77
C THR A 289 -8.70 -36.69 16.64
N GLY A 290 -8.34 -35.53 16.08
CA GLY A 290 -7.99 -34.34 16.89
C GLY A 290 -6.98 -33.42 16.23
N GLY A 291 -7.42 -32.71 15.18
CA GLY A 291 -6.58 -31.81 14.42
C GLY A 291 -6.02 -30.64 15.24
N LYS A 292 -4.71 -30.64 15.43
CA LYS A 292 -3.92 -29.44 15.75
C LYS A 292 -3.69 -28.70 14.43
N LYS A 293 -4.36 -27.57 14.23
CA LYS A 293 -4.09 -26.66 13.11
C LYS A 293 -2.91 -25.78 13.49
N ASP A 294 -1.83 -25.92 12.72
CA ASP A 294 -0.76 -24.94 12.66
C ASP A 294 -1.34 -23.60 12.17
N ASN A 295 -1.08 -22.53 12.93
CA ASN A 295 -1.37 -21.16 12.55
C ASN A 295 -0.40 -20.72 11.45
N VAL A 296 -0.61 -21.20 10.23
CA VAL A 296 -0.03 -20.62 9.02
C VAL A 296 -1.03 -19.59 8.51
N ILE A 297 -0.74 -18.31 8.79
CA ILE A 297 -1.47 -17.18 8.22
C ILE A 297 -1.24 -17.21 6.71
N ARG A 298 -2.27 -17.55 5.94
CA ARG A 298 -2.25 -17.41 4.47
C ARG A 298 -2.70 -15.99 4.10
N PRO A 299 -2.04 -15.35 3.12
CA PRO A 299 -2.47 -14.04 2.64
C PRO A 299 -3.89 -14.11 2.08
N VAL A 300 -4.70 -13.09 2.40
CA VAL A 300 -6.06 -12.94 1.90
C VAL A 300 -5.97 -12.60 0.42
N GLU A 301 -6.35 -13.54 -0.45
CA GLU A 301 -6.58 -13.26 -1.86
C GLU A 301 -7.97 -12.63 -2.02
N PHE A 302 -8.00 -11.38 -2.47
CA PHE A 302 -9.23 -10.71 -2.85
C PHE A 302 -9.72 -11.29 -4.17
N ARG A 303 -10.93 -11.85 -4.16
CA ARG A 303 -11.61 -12.30 -5.37
C ARG A 303 -11.87 -11.08 -6.25
N ARG A 304 -11.31 -11.06 -7.47
CA ARG A 304 -11.65 -10.04 -8.46
C ARG A 304 -13.11 -10.24 -8.85
N LEU A 305 -13.94 -9.22 -8.61
CA LEU A 305 -15.32 -9.19 -9.06
C LEU A 305 -15.32 -9.23 -10.59
N ASP A 306 -15.97 -10.26 -11.15
CA ASP A 306 -16.14 -10.39 -12.58
C ASP A 306 -17.48 -9.73 -12.93
N MET A 307 -17.41 -8.50 -13.45
CA MET A 307 -18.57 -7.63 -13.72
C MET A 307 -19.59 -8.24 -14.68
N THR A 308 -19.22 -9.30 -15.40
CA THR A 308 -20.11 -10.01 -16.32
C THR A 308 -20.94 -11.12 -15.65
N LYS A 309 -20.51 -11.63 -14.49
CA LYS A 309 -21.17 -12.75 -13.79
C LYS A 309 -21.86 -12.34 -12.50
N ASP A 310 -21.36 -11.32 -11.81
CA ASP A 310 -21.84 -10.96 -10.48
C ASP A 310 -22.92 -9.85 -10.50
N LEU A 311 -23.25 -9.30 -11.67
CA LEU A 311 -24.23 -8.23 -11.88
C LEU A 311 -25.42 -8.63 -12.79
N GLY A 312 -25.59 -9.94 -13.03
CA GLY A 312 -26.70 -10.52 -13.82
C GLY A 312 -27.85 -11.02 -12.97
#